data_AF-A0A133YC56-F1
#
_entry.id   AF-A0A133YC56-F1
#
_cell.length_a   1.000
_cell.length_b   1.000
_cell.length_c   1.000
_cell.angle_alpha   90.00
_cell.angle_beta   90.00
_cell.angle_gamma   90.00
#
_symmetry.space_group_name_H-M   'P 1'
#
loop_
_entity.id
_entity.type
_entity.pdbx_description
1 polymer ?
#
loop_
_entity_poly.entity_id
_entity_poly.type
_entity_poly.pdbx_seq_one_letter_code
_entity_poly.pdbx_strand_id
1 'polypeptide(L)'
;MKILFDLHTHTLMSGHAYSTPKENIQAAKALGLAAYGFSDHGPSIKGGPDALYFQHFRIFPRQYEGMYVLCGVEAAILDYEGHIDLTGKPLERVDYAIASLHQWALPSGTLEENMQAYIGAMRNPYVKIIGHPDDSTYPVDYEQLVLAAKQYKVALELNESSLDPASVRAGQVSENMAKLIFYSIKHDWPLILGSDAHHESYIGRFERVLQIVKEEHLPERLLLNSSLAGLKRVLNKPELIEQVRAN
;
A
#
# COMPACT_ATOMS: atom_id res chain seq x y z
N MET A 1 18.02 -9.15 4.70
CA MET A 1 17.03 -8.11 5.08
C MET A 1 15.80 -8.81 5.62
N LYS A 2 15.35 -8.44 6.82
CA LYS A 2 14.14 -9.02 7.42
C LYS A 2 12.95 -8.11 7.12
N ILE A 3 11.88 -8.66 6.56
CA ILE A 3 10.63 -7.93 6.33
C ILE A 3 9.77 -8.06 7.59
N LEU A 4 9.31 -6.92 8.13
CA LEU A 4 8.60 -6.85 9.40
C LEU A 4 7.10 -6.68 9.25
N PHE A 5 6.62 -6.20 8.10
CA PHE A 5 5.19 -5.95 7.92
C PHE A 5 4.76 -5.98 6.46
N ASP A 6 3.46 -6.19 6.29
CA ASP A 6 2.72 -6.13 5.04
C ASP A 6 1.42 -5.36 5.28
N LEU A 7 1.18 -4.31 4.49
CA LEU A 7 0.06 -3.38 4.67
C LEU A 7 -0.90 -3.35 3.48
N HIS A 8 -0.53 -3.93 2.34
CA HIS A 8 -1.40 -3.99 1.19
C HIS A 8 -1.95 -5.41 1.07
N THR A 9 -3.08 -5.67 1.74
CA THR A 9 -3.73 -6.99 1.72
C THR A 9 -5.24 -6.83 1.76
N HIS A 10 -5.96 -7.78 1.16
CA HIS A 10 -7.41 -7.74 0.99
C HIS A 10 -8.07 -8.89 1.76
N THR A 11 -9.28 -8.62 2.23
CA THR A 11 -10.16 -9.59 2.89
C THR A 11 -11.39 -9.83 2.03
N LEU A 12 -12.24 -10.78 2.42
CA LEU A 12 -13.54 -11.03 1.78
C LEU A 12 -14.42 -9.78 1.60
N MET A 13 -14.13 -8.69 2.31
CA MET A 13 -14.83 -7.41 2.16
C MET A 13 -14.52 -6.67 0.86
N SER A 14 -13.43 -7.00 0.17
CA SER A 14 -13.10 -6.46 -1.16
C SER A 14 -13.90 -7.10 -2.31
N GLY A 15 -14.69 -8.14 -2.03
CA GLY A 15 -15.58 -8.80 -3.00
C GLY A 15 -14.91 -9.70 -4.04
N HIS A 16 -13.59 -9.67 -4.15
CA HIS A 16 -12.78 -10.56 -5.00
C HIS A 16 -11.48 -11.04 -4.32
N ALA A 17 -11.43 -10.92 -2.99
CA ALA A 17 -10.49 -11.63 -2.13
C ALA A 17 -11.24 -12.70 -1.33
N TYR A 18 -10.54 -13.74 -0.91
CA TYR A 18 -11.17 -15.02 -0.54
C TYR A 18 -10.87 -15.48 0.89
N SER A 19 -10.36 -14.57 1.73
CA SER A 19 -9.92 -14.88 3.09
C SER A 19 -10.55 -13.92 4.10
N THR A 20 -10.87 -14.43 5.28
CA THR A 20 -11.37 -13.64 6.40
C THR A 20 -10.25 -12.81 7.04
N PRO A 21 -10.58 -11.71 7.75
CA PRO A 21 -9.57 -11.00 8.54
C PRO A 21 -8.81 -11.91 9.51
N LYS A 22 -9.49 -12.92 10.09
CA LYS A 22 -8.85 -13.85 11.03
C LYS A 22 -7.83 -14.76 10.34
N GLU A 23 -8.17 -15.34 9.20
CA GLU A 23 -7.25 -16.18 8.42
C GLU A 23 -6.00 -15.38 8.01
N ASN A 24 -6.21 -14.15 7.55
CA ASN A 24 -5.10 -13.27 7.19
C ASN A 24 -4.17 -12.95 8.36
N ILE A 25 -4.75 -12.58 9.52
CA ILE A 25 -3.99 -12.30 10.75
C ILE A 25 -3.18 -13.54 11.19
N GLN A 26 -3.78 -14.73 11.11
CA GLN A 26 -3.11 -15.98 11.48
C GLN A 26 -1.97 -16.32 10.52
N ALA A 27 -2.16 -16.12 9.22
CA ALA A 27 -1.12 -16.34 8.21
C ALA A 27 0.07 -15.37 8.39
N ALA A 28 -0.21 -14.07 8.56
CA ALA A 28 0.81 -13.07 8.85
C ALA A 28 1.61 -13.40 10.12
N LYS A 29 0.91 -13.83 11.19
CA LYS A 29 1.55 -14.23 12.44
C LYS A 29 2.45 -15.45 12.26
N ALA A 30 2.00 -16.45 11.51
CA ALA A 30 2.77 -17.67 11.23
C ALA A 30 4.08 -17.37 10.47
N LEU A 31 4.10 -16.31 9.66
CA LEU A 31 5.31 -15.81 8.98
C LEU A 31 6.24 -14.98 9.88
N GLY A 32 5.83 -14.69 11.12
CA GLY A 32 6.63 -13.93 12.08
C GLY A 32 6.70 -12.43 11.77
N LEU A 33 5.70 -11.89 11.05
CA LEU A 33 5.56 -10.45 10.88
C LEU A 33 5.38 -9.76 12.24
N ALA A 34 5.95 -8.58 12.39
CA ALA A 34 5.80 -7.73 13.57
C ALA A 34 4.53 -6.88 13.47
N ALA A 35 4.09 -6.53 12.26
CA ALA A 35 2.81 -5.90 12.01
C ALA A 35 2.15 -6.44 10.74
N TYR A 36 0.82 -6.41 10.73
CA TYR A 36 -0.02 -6.80 9.60
C TYR A 36 -1.11 -5.75 9.42
N GLY A 37 -1.42 -5.41 8.18
CA GLY A 37 -2.52 -4.53 7.84
C GLY A 37 -3.37 -5.07 6.69
N PHE A 38 -4.69 -4.95 6.84
CA PHE A 38 -5.62 -5.10 5.72
C PHE A 38 -6.03 -3.72 5.21
N SER A 39 -6.17 -3.62 3.90
CA SER A 39 -6.44 -2.40 3.14
C SER A 39 -7.47 -2.72 2.05
N ASP A 40 -8.64 -3.20 2.47
CA ASP A 40 -9.72 -3.48 1.54
C ASP A 40 -10.03 -2.27 0.65
N HIS A 41 -10.51 -2.53 -0.57
CA HIS A 41 -10.83 -1.48 -1.52
C HIS A 41 -11.89 -0.51 -0.99
N GLY A 42 -11.83 0.74 -1.43
CA GLY A 42 -12.87 1.71 -1.17
C GLY A 42 -14.21 1.41 -1.89
N PRO A 43 -15.28 2.17 -1.55
CA PRO A 43 -16.65 1.91 -1.99
C PRO A 43 -16.89 1.98 -3.51
N SER A 44 -16.00 2.62 -4.28
CA SER A 44 -16.18 2.76 -5.73
C SER A 44 -15.78 1.50 -6.50
N ILE A 45 -14.97 0.63 -5.89
CA ILE A 45 -14.58 -0.65 -6.51
C ILE A 45 -15.75 -1.62 -6.45
N LYS A 46 -16.04 -2.25 -7.59
CA LYS A 46 -17.12 -3.23 -7.69
C LYS A 46 -16.87 -4.41 -6.75
N GLY A 47 -17.76 -4.60 -5.77
CA GLY A 47 -17.62 -5.64 -4.74
C GLY A 47 -16.95 -5.13 -3.46
N GLY A 48 -16.43 -3.90 -3.45
CA GLY A 48 -15.93 -3.23 -2.25
C GLY A 48 -17.05 -2.95 -1.24
N PRO A 49 -16.69 -2.75 0.04
CA PRO A 49 -17.64 -2.52 1.11
C PRO A 49 -18.14 -1.07 1.13
N ASP A 50 -19.28 -0.85 1.78
CA ASP A 50 -19.76 0.51 2.08
C ASP A 50 -18.80 1.26 3.03
N ALA A 51 -18.78 2.59 2.96
CA ALA A 51 -17.95 3.44 3.81
C ALA A 51 -18.13 3.18 5.33
N LEU A 52 -19.31 2.69 5.76
CA LEU A 52 -19.59 2.28 7.15
C LEU A 52 -18.69 1.13 7.64
N TYR A 53 -18.15 0.30 6.75
CA TYR A 53 -17.18 -0.74 7.11
C TYR A 53 -15.95 -0.15 7.81
N PHE A 54 -15.35 0.86 7.20
CA PHE A 54 -14.14 1.54 7.70
C PHE A 54 -14.40 2.31 9.01
N GLN A 55 -15.62 2.81 9.22
CA GLN A 55 -15.98 3.48 10.49
C GLN A 55 -15.95 2.54 11.70
N HIS A 56 -16.13 1.24 11.47
CA HIS A 56 -16.23 0.24 12.54
C HIS A 56 -14.91 -0.42 12.90
N PHE A 57 -13.78 0.02 12.35
CA PHE A 57 -12.46 -0.55 12.64
C PHE A 57 -12.04 -0.59 14.12
N ARG A 58 -12.74 0.16 14.99
CA ARG A 58 -12.62 0.05 16.45
C ARG A 58 -12.86 -1.36 17.01
N ILE A 59 -13.56 -2.24 16.30
CA ILE A 59 -13.88 -3.59 16.78
C ILE A 59 -12.74 -4.59 16.55
N PHE A 60 -11.83 -4.30 15.62
CA PHE A 60 -10.72 -5.21 15.33
C PHE A 60 -9.69 -5.18 16.46
N PRO A 61 -9.10 -6.33 16.81
CA PRO A 61 -8.01 -6.35 17.76
C PRO A 61 -6.85 -5.52 17.20
N ARG A 62 -6.17 -4.75 18.05
CA ARG A 62 -4.98 -3.99 17.66
C ARG A 62 -3.68 -4.79 17.76
N GLN A 63 -3.77 -5.96 18.38
CA GLN A 63 -2.69 -6.92 18.49
C GLN A 63 -3.22 -8.35 18.41
N TYR A 64 -2.39 -9.23 17.85
CA TYR A 64 -2.63 -10.67 17.84
C TYR A 64 -1.31 -11.37 18.18
N GLU A 65 -1.24 -12.02 19.36
CA GLU A 65 -0.04 -12.70 19.84
C GLU A 65 1.24 -11.83 19.76
N GLY A 66 1.13 -10.54 20.08
CA GLY A 66 2.23 -9.57 20.03
C GLY A 66 2.57 -9.00 18.65
N MET A 67 1.91 -9.44 17.58
CA MET A 67 1.94 -8.78 16.26
C MET A 67 0.92 -7.64 16.24
N TYR A 68 1.29 -6.46 15.73
CA TYR A 68 0.34 -5.36 15.55
C TYR A 68 -0.63 -5.65 14.40
N VAL A 69 -1.89 -5.28 14.59
CA VAL A 69 -2.95 -5.40 13.58
C VAL A 69 -3.47 -4.01 13.26
N LEU A 70 -3.35 -3.63 11.99
CA LEU A 70 -3.67 -2.32 11.45
C LEU A 70 -4.83 -2.43 10.47
N CYS A 71 -5.65 -1.38 10.40
CA CYS A 71 -6.86 -1.35 9.58
C CYS A 71 -6.76 -0.14 8.64
N GLY A 72 -6.43 -0.41 7.39
CA GLY A 72 -6.27 0.58 6.33
C GLY A 72 -7.40 0.52 5.29
N VAL A 73 -7.18 1.25 4.20
CA VAL A 73 -8.00 1.22 2.99
C VAL A 73 -7.07 1.33 1.77
N GLU A 74 -7.38 0.61 0.71
CA GLU A 74 -6.91 0.96 -0.63
C GLU A 74 -8.00 1.79 -1.31
N ALA A 75 -7.89 3.10 -1.17
CA ALA A 75 -8.84 4.04 -1.72
C ALA A 75 -8.57 4.23 -3.22
N ALA A 76 -9.63 4.14 -4.02
CA ALA A 76 -9.51 4.40 -5.45
C ALA A 76 -9.44 5.91 -5.70
N ILE A 77 -8.55 6.32 -6.58
CA ILE A 77 -8.51 7.69 -7.10
C ILE A 77 -9.61 7.82 -8.18
N LEU A 78 -10.47 8.82 -8.02
CA LEU A 78 -11.72 8.98 -8.77
C LEU A 78 -11.60 9.89 -9.99
N ASP A 79 -10.64 10.82 -9.97
CA ASP A 79 -10.44 11.80 -11.03
C ASP A 79 -8.99 12.27 -11.12
N TYR A 80 -8.68 13.04 -12.17
CA TYR A 80 -7.36 13.62 -12.38
C TYR A 80 -7.03 14.79 -11.43
N GLU A 81 -7.97 15.21 -10.57
CA GLU A 81 -7.69 16.14 -9.47
C GLU A 81 -7.20 15.41 -8.21
N GLY A 82 -7.31 14.08 -8.18
CA GLY A 82 -6.81 13.21 -7.12
C GLY A 82 -7.78 13.02 -5.96
N HIS A 83 -9.07 13.23 -6.16
CA HIS A 83 -10.08 12.85 -5.17
C HIS A 83 -10.10 11.34 -4.97
N ILE A 84 -10.32 10.89 -3.73
CA ILE A 84 -10.39 9.46 -3.38
C ILE A 84 -11.78 9.06 -2.92
N ASP A 85 -12.11 7.78 -3.04
CA ASP A 85 -13.45 7.24 -2.80
C ASP A 85 -13.84 7.02 -1.33
N LEU A 86 -12.95 7.34 -0.39
CA LEU A 86 -13.24 7.36 1.04
C LEU A 86 -12.93 8.73 1.64
N THR A 87 -13.93 9.37 2.26
CA THR A 87 -13.78 10.72 2.84
C THR A 87 -14.43 10.84 4.23
N GLY A 88 -14.17 11.95 4.92
CA GLY A 88 -14.79 12.28 6.22
C GLY A 88 -14.46 11.28 7.34
N LYS A 89 -15.44 11.02 8.22
CA LYS A 89 -15.26 10.16 9.40
C LYS A 89 -14.72 8.76 9.10
N PRO A 90 -15.15 8.03 8.04
CA PRO A 90 -14.52 6.76 7.65
C PRO A 90 -13.01 6.88 7.44
N LEU A 91 -12.57 7.87 6.65
CA LEU A 91 -11.15 8.09 6.36
C LEU A 91 -10.36 8.49 7.61
N GLU A 92 -10.95 9.28 8.51
CA GLU A 92 -10.31 9.64 9.79
C GLU A 92 -10.07 8.44 10.73
N ARG A 93 -10.75 7.31 10.49
CA ARG A 93 -10.71 6.11 11.34
C ARG A 93 -9.69 5.07 10.90
N VAL A 94 -9.23 5.12 9.64
CA VAL A 94 -8.21 4.18 9.15
C VAL A 94 -6.84 4.53 9.71
N ASP A 95 -6.02 3.51 9.93
CA ASP A 95 -4.65 3.69 10.44
C ASP A 95 -3.71 4.20 9.34
N TYR A 96 -4.01 3.91 8.08
CA TYR A 96 -3.31 4.39 6.88
C TYR A 96 -4.24 4.28 5.66
N ALA A 97 -4.03 5.11 4.64
CA ALA A 97 -4.66 4.94 3.34
C ALA A 97 -3.61 4.75 2.25
N ILE A 98 -3.84 3.76 1.41
CA ILE A 98 -3.20 3.57 0.11
C ILE A 98 -4.10 4.25 -0.91
N ALA A 99 -3.56 5.07 -1.81
CA ALA A 99 -4.30 5.63 -2.93
C ALA A 99 -3.80 5.02 -4.23
N SER A 100 -4.71 4.50 -5.04
CA SER A 100 -4.41 3.70 -6.23
C SER A 100 -5.28 4.10 -7.42
N LEU A 101 -4.74 3.95 -8.63
CA LEU A 101 -5.51 4.09 -9.87
C LEU A 101 -6.05 2.72 -10.29
N HIS A 102 -7.36 2.61 -10.47
CA HIS A 102 -8.02 1.39 -10.94
C HIS A 102 -8.88 1.72 -12.15
N GLN A 103 -8.77 0.93 -13.23
CA GLN A 103 -9.43 1.25 -14.52
C GLN A 103 -10.96 1.35 -14.40
N TRP A 104 -11.54 0.66 -13.42
CA TRP A 104 -12.97 0.70 -13.15
C TRP A 104 -13.44 1.99 -12.47
N ALA A 105 -12.55 2.68 -11.74
CA ALA A 105 -12.84 3.93 -11.06
C ALA A 105 -12.45 5.15 -11.92
N LEU A 106 -11.28 5.10 -12.54
CA LEU A 106 -10.75 6.15 -13.40
C LEU A 106 -10.02 5.53 -14.60
N PRO A 107 -10.51 5.72 -15.84
CA PRO A 107 -9.76 5.31 -17.03
C PRO A 107 -8.39 5.99 -17.10
N SER A 108 -7.41 5.30 -17.68
CA SER A 108 -6.08 5.88 -17.89
C SER A 108 -6.15 7.14 -18.76
N GLY A 109 -5.53 8.22 -18.26
CA GLY A 109 -5.38 9.47 -18.97
C GLY A 109 -4.03 9.58 -19.67
N THR A 110 -3.71 10.80 -20.10
CA THR A 110 -2.37 11.20 -20.49
C THR A 110 -1.38 11.08 -19.32
N LEU A 111 -0.07 11.11 -19.63
CA LEU A 111 0.96 11.14 -18.60
C LEU A 111 0.73 12.29 -17.59
N GLU A 112 0.35 13.47 -18.07
CA GLU A 112 0.11 14.64 -17.22
C GLU A 112 -1.12 14.45 -16.33
N GLU A 113 -2.22 13.89 -16.86
CA GLU A 113 -3.44 13.59 -16.11
C GLU A 113 -3.20 12.51 -15.03
N ASN A 114 -2.48 11.43 -15.35
CA ASN A 114 -2.15 10.38 -14.39
C ASN A 114 -1.23 10.91 -13.28
N MET A 115 -0.24 11.74 -13.65
CA MET A 115 0.62 12.42 -12.69
C MET A 115 -0.19 13.36 -11.79
N GLN A 116 -1.13 14.13 -12.34
CA GLN A 116 -1.99 15.02 -11.58
C GLN A 116 -2.89 14.25 -10.61
N ALA A 117 -3.43 13.10 -11.01
CA ALA A 117 -4.23 12.23 -10.17
C ALA A 117 -3.44 11.75 -8.93
N TYR A 118 -2.25 11.20 -9.14
CA TYR A 118 -1.39 10.77 -8.03
C TYR A 118 -0.96 11.93 -7.13
N ILE A 119 -0.49 13.05 -7.72
CA ILE A 119 -0.06 14.23 -6.95
C ILE A 119 -1.22 14.83 -6.16
N GLY A 120 -2.42 14.86 -6.74
CA GLY A 120 -3.65 15.30 -6.08
C GLY A 120 -3.98 14.44 -4.87
N ALA A 121 -3.93 13.12 -5.02
CA ALA A 121 -4.16 12.17 -3.93
C ALA A 121 -3.11 12.33 -2.81
N MET A 122 -1.83 12.56 -3.16
CA MET A 122 -0.76 12.80 -2.19
C MET A 122 -0.98 14.04 -1.31
N ARG A 123 -1.78 15.03 -1.75
CA ARG A 123 -2.12 16.22 -0.93
C ARG A 123 -3.04 15.88 0.23
N ASN A 124 -3.75 14.76 0.17
CA ASN A 124 -4.63 14.33 1.24
C ASN A 124 -3.79 13.84 2.45
N PRO A 125 -3.94 14.43 3.65
CA PRO A 125 -3.12 14.10 4.80
C PRO A 125 -3.30 12.67 5.32
N TYR A 126 -4.34 11.95 4.90
CA TYR A 126 -4.57 10.55 5.27
C TYR A 126 -3.96 9.55 4.28
N VAL A 127 -3.59 9.99 3.06
CA VAL A 127 -2.88 9.15 2.09
C VAL A 127 -1.43 9.03 2.53
N LYS A 128 -0.98 7.80 2.73
CA LYS A 128 0.37 7.47 3.21
C LYS A 128 1.19 6.70 2.20
N ILE A 129 0.52 6.03 1.27
CA ILE A 129 1.13 5.16 0.27
C ILE A 129 0.43 5.43 -1.06
N ILE A 130 1.18 5.50 -2.16
CA ILE A 130 0.63 5.29 -3.50
C ILE A 130 0.81 3.82 -3.86
N GLY A 131 -0.31 3.15 -4.16
CA GLY A 131 -0.33 1.73 -4.53
C GLY A 131 0.07 1.52 -5.98
N HIS A 132 0.84 0.44 -6.21
CA HIS A 132 1.25 -0.09 -7.52
C HIS A 132 1.45 0.93 -8.66
N PRO A 133 2.25 2.00 -8.48
CA PRO A 133 2.54 2.97 -9.56
C PRO A 133 3.41 2.39 -10.70
N ASP A 134 3.73 1.10 -10.64
CA ASP A 134 4.45 0.33 -11.65
C ASP A 134 3.57 -0.18 -12.81
N ASP A 135 2.25 -0.11 -12.70
CA ASP A 135 1.32 -0.52 -13.77
C ASP A 135 1.45 0.39 -15.01
N SER A 136 1.90 -0.18 -16.13
CA SER A 136 2.09 0.59 -17.37
C SER A 136 0.79 1.08 -17.99
N THR A 137 -0.36 0.60 -17.51
CA THR A 137 -1.67 1.16 -17.84
C THR A 137 -1.72 2.66 -17.55
N TYR A 138 -1.09 3.12 -16.48
CA TYR A 138 -1.03 4.53 -16.07
C TYR A 138 0.39 5.07 -16.25
N PRO A 139 0.77 5.51 -17.45
CA PRO A 139 2.10 6.05 -17.68
C PRO A 139 2.35 7.27 -16.80
N VAL A 140 3.52 7.28 -16.15
CA VAL A 140 3.98 8.33 -15.23
C VAL A 140 5.44 8.69 -15.49
N ASP A 141 5.85 9.88 -15.06
CA ASP A 141 7.25 10.23 -14.91
C ASP A 141 7.73 9.81 -13.51
N TYR A 142 8.52 8.74 -13.43
CA TYR A 142 8.99 8.18 -12.16
C TYR A 142 9.89 9.13 -11.37
N GLU A 143 10.64 10.04 -12.02
CA GLU A 143 11.44 11.01 -11.29
C GLU A 143 10.55 12.04 -10.61
N GLN A 144 9.59 12.60 -11.36
CA GLN A 144 8.63 13.55 -10.82
C GLN A 144 7.72 12.91 -9.76
N LEU A 145 7.35 11.64 -9.93
CA LEU A 145 6.55 10.91 -8.96
C LEU A 145 7.28 10.77 -7.62
N VAL A 146 8.56 10.39 -7.65
CA VAL A 146 9.40 10.28 -6.45
C VAL A 146 9.60 11.64 -5.77
N LEU A 147 9.83 12.70 -6.55
CA LEU A 147 9.97 14.06 -6.02
C LEU A 147 8.68 14.56 -5.36
N ALA A 148 7.52 14.30 -5.98
CA ALA A 148 6.22 14.62 -5.40
C ALA A 148 5.95 13.83 -4.12
N ALA A 149 6.19 12.52 -4.14
CA ALA A 149 6.04 11.65 -2.97
C ALA A 149 6.90 12.14 -1.79
N LYS A 150 8.13 12.58 -2.08
CA LYS A 150 9.02 13.22 -1.10
C LYS A 150 8.47 14.54 -0.56
N GLN A 151 7.95 15.41 -1.42
CA GLN A 151 7.35 16.68 -1.03
C GLN A 151 6.15 16.48 -0.08
N TYR A 152 5.26 15.56 -0.41
CA TYR A 152 4.04 15.30 0.35
C TYR A 152 4.19 14.26 1.47
N LYS A 153 5.39 13.68 1.61
CA LYS A 153 5.73 12.66 2.61
C LYS A 153 4.88 11.38 2.48
N VAL A 154 4.67 10.95 1.25
CA VAL A 154 3.93 9.72 0.88
C VAL A 154 4.93 8.67 0.41
N ALA A 155 4.76 7.41 0.82
CA ALA A 155 5.59 6.30 0.34
C ALA A 155 5.10 5.82 -1.04
N LEU A 156 6.02 5.27 -1.85
CA LEU A 156 5.67 4.65 -3.13
C LEU A 156 5.84 3.14 -3.01
N GLU A 157 4.83 2.40 -3.46
CA GLU A 157 4.79 0.95 -3.36
C GLU A 157 5.61 0.25 -4.47
N LEU A 158 6.28 -0.84 -4.08
CA LEU A 158 6.71 -1.92 -4.97
C LEU A 158 5.81 -3.13 -4.69
N ASN A 159 4.92 -3.44 -5.64
CA ASN A 159 3.82 -4.38 -5.40
C ASN A 159 4.14 -5.79 -5.94
N GLU A 160 4.15 -6.80 -5.06
CA GLU A 160 4.50 -8.19 -5.43
C GLU A 160 3.52 -8.79 -6.45
N SER A 161 2.23 -8.45 -6.36
CA SER A 161 1.19 -8.95 -7.26
C SER A 161 1.35 -8.41 -8.68
N SER A 162 2.04 -7.29 -8.88
CA SER A 162 2.31 -6.77 -10.22
C SER A 162 3.24 -7.69 -11.02
N LEU A 163 4.13 -8.38 -10.32
CA LEU A 163 5.13 -9.26 -10.92
C LEU A 163 4.57 -10.67 -11.16
N ASP A 164 3.29 -10.91 -10.86
CA ASP A 164 2.67 -12.19 -11.16
C ASP A 164 2.51 -12.39 -12.67
N PRO A 165 2.96 -13.52 -13.25
CA PRO A 165 2.71 -13.81 -14.66
C PRO A 165 1.23 -13.85 -15.04
N ALA A 166 0.34 -14.09 -14.06
CA ALA A 166 -1.11 -14.05 -14.22
C ALA A 166 -1.72 -12.69 -13.82
N SER A 167 -0.90 -11.69 -13.50
CA SER A 167 -1.36 -10.34 -13.16
C SER A 167 -2.09 -9.71 -14.34
N VAL A 168 -3.11 -8.91 -14.03
CA VAL A 168 -3.84 -8.12 -15.04
C VAL A 168 -3.13 -6.82 -15.39
N ARG A 169 -2.07 -6.44 -14.64
CA ARG A 169 -1.29 -5.23 -14.89
C ARG A 169 -0.54 -5.35 -16.21
N ALA A 170 -0.48 -4.25 -16.94
CA ALA A 170 0.05 -4.24 -18.30
C ALA A 170 1.54 -3.85 -18.33
N GLY A 171 2.21 -4.30 -19.39
CA GLY A 171 3.49 -3.75 -19.82
C GLY A 171 4.71 -4.21 -19.02
N GLN A 172 5.66 -3.27 -18.86
CA GLN A 172 7.02 -3.50 -18.38
C GLN A 172 7.13 -3.21 -16.88
N VAL A 173 6.38 -3.97 -16.08
CA VAL A 173 6.27 -3.79 -14.62
C VAL A 173 7.65 -3.83 -13.95
N SER A 174 8.47 -4.83 -14.27
CA SER A 174 9.80 -4.99 -13.68
C SER A 174 10.71 -3.80 -13.97
N GLU A 175 10.69 -3.30 -15.22
CA GLU A 175 11.47 -2.14 -15.64
C GLU A 175 10.96 -0.83 -15.00
N ASN A 176 9.65 -0.73 -14.78
CA ASN A 176 9.04 0.40 -14.08
C ASN A 176 9.43 0.40 -12.60
N MET A 177 9.42 -0.75 -11.93
CA MET A 177 9.94 -0.89 -10.57
C MET A 177 11.43 -0.54 -10.49
N ALA A 178 12.24 -0.96 -11.47
CA ALA A 178 13.65 -0.60 -11.53
C ALA A 178 13.85 0.93 -11.65
N LYS A 179 13.07 1.62 -12.49
CA LYS A 179 13.09 3.10 -12.56
C LYS A 179 12.69 3.73 -11.22
N LEU A 180 11.65 3.21 -10.58
CA LEU A 180 11.18 3.71 -9.29
C LEU A 180 12.26 3.55 -8.21
N ILE A 181 12.95 2.41 -8.16
CA ILE A 181 14.09 2.16 -7.26
C ILE A 181 15.23 3.13 -7.59
N PHE A 182 15.62 3.25 -8.85
CA PHE A 182 16.69 4.14 -9.30
C PHE A 182 16.46 5.58 -8.83
N TYR A 183 15.27 6.14 -9.08
CA TYR A 183 14.96 7.51 -8.68
C TYR A 183 14.80 7.67 -7.16
N SER A 184 14.32 6.63 -6.46
CA SER A 184 14.27 6.61 -5.00
C SER A 184 15.65 6.66 -4.36
N ILE A 185 16.62 5.93 -4.94
CA ILE A 185 18.03 6.00 -4.53
C ILE A 185 18.60 7.40 -4.84
N LYS A 186 18.39 7.91 -6.07
CA LYS A 186 18.88 9.22 -6.52
C LYS A 186 18.40 10.36 -5.62
N HIS A 187 17.14 10.31 -5.20
CA HIS A 187 16.48 11.37 -4.44
C HIS A 187 16.34 11.08 -2.95
N ASP A 188 16.93 10.02 -2.44
CA ASP A 188 16.89 9.65 -1.03
C ASP A 188 15.47 9.60 -0.44
N TRP A 189 14.58 8.86 -1.10
CA TRP A 189 13.20 8.69 -0.68
C TRP A 189 12.86 7.20 -0.50
N PRO A 190 12.20 6.79 0.59
CA PRO A 190 11.97 5.39 0.85
C PRO A 190 10.78 4.82 0.05
N LEU A 191 10.86 3.52 -0.21
CA LEU A 191 9.84 2.68 -0.82
C LEU A 191 9.23 1.73 0.21
N ILE A 192 8.06 1.20 -0.11
CA ILE A 192 7.35 0.20 0.69
C ILE A 192 6.98 -1.00 -0.18
N LEU A 193 7.08 -2.21 0.37
CA LEU A 193 6.57 -3.43 -0.26
C LEU A 193 5.10 -3.64 0.13
N GLY A 194 4.29 -4.07 -0.83
CA GLY A 194 2.92 -4.56 -0.60
C GLY A 194 2.73 -5.89 -1.32
N SER A 195 2.16 -6.89 -0.64
CA SER A 195 1.91 -8.18 -1.30
C SER A 195 0.70 -8.12 -2.22
N ASP A 196 -0.25 -7.23 -1.91
CA ASP A 196 -1.54 -7.10 -2.57
C ASP A 196 -2.30 -8.45 -2.54
N ALA A 197 -2.17 -9.11 -1.39
CA ALA A 197 -2.68 -10.45 -1.19
C ALA A 197 -4.21 -10.46 -1.15
N HIS A 198 -4.80 -11.16 -2.12
CA HIS A 198 -6.24 -11.44 -2.18
C HIS A 198 -6.61 -12.81 -1.58
N HIS A 199 -5.63 -13.54 -1.06
CA HIS A 199 -5.79 -14.81 -0.35
C HIS A 199 -4.66 -14.96 0.68
N GLU A 200 -4.90 -15.61 1.82
CA GLU A 200 -3.97 -15.63 2.95
C GLU A 200 -2.63 -16.29 2.61
N SER A 201 -2.60 -17.16 1.61
CA SER A 201 -1.38 -17.80 1.09
C SER A 201 -0.36 -16.82 0.48
N TYR A 202 -0.81 -15.63 0.06
CA TYR A 202 0.02 -14.59 -0.56
C TYR A 202 0.52 -13.53 0.44
N ILE A 203 0.00 -13.52 1.66
CA ILE A 203 0.39 -12.52 2.67
C ILE A 203 1.88 -12.63 2.97
N GLY A 204 2.57 -11.49 3.03
CA GLY A 204 3.99 -11.42 3.36
C GLY A 204 4.90 -12.13 2.35
N ARG A 205 4.38 -12.49 1.18
CA ARG A 205 5.15 -13.00 0.04
C ARG A 205 5.67 -11.81 -0.75
N PHE A 206 6.97 -11.81 -0.98
CA PHE A 206 7.73 -10.70 -1.58
C PHE A 206 8.90 -11.23 -2.42
N GLU A 207 8.86 -12.50 -2.80
CA GLU A 207 9.99 -13.20 -3.40
C GLU A 207 10.44 -12.54 -4.71
N ARG A 208 9.50 -12.12 -5.57
CA ARG A 208 9.82 -11.51 -6.87
C ARG A 208 10.29 -10.07 -6.71
N VAL A 209 9.60 -9.27 -5.89
CA VAL A 209 9.97 -7.87 -5.66
C VAL A 209 11.32 -7.77 -4.95
N LEU A 210 11.63 -8.69 -4.03
CA LEU A 210 12.92 -8.74 -3.35
C LEU A 210 14.07 -9.11 -4.28
N GLN A 211 13.81 -9.86 -5.36
CA GLN A 211 14.79 -10.11 -6.40
C GLN A 211 15.16 -8.79 -7.11
N ILE A 212 14.17 -8.00 -7.53
CA ILE A 212 14.42 -6.69 -8.18
C ILE A 212 15.13 -5.73 -7.21
N VAL A 213 14.67 -5.65 -5.95
CA VAL A 213 15.31 -4.84 -4.89
C VAL A 213 16.80 -5.18 -4.74
N LYS A 214 17.16 -6.47 -4.85
CA LYS A 214 18.55 -6.92 -4.78
C LYS A 214 19.32 -6.57 -6.05
N GLU A 215 18.74 -6.78 -7.22
CA GLU A 215 19.34 -6.49 -8.53
C GLU A 215 19.60 -5.00 -8.72
N GLU A 216 18.71 -4.14 -8.23
CA GLU A 216 18.79 -2.68 -8.29
C GLU A 216 19.50 -2.05 -7.07
N HIS A 217 19.99 -2.89 -6.15
CA HIS A 217 20.84 -2.49 -5.02
C HIS A 217 20.17 -1.45 -4.10
N LEU A 218 18.85 -1.53 -3.91
CA LEU A 218 18.12 -0.62 -3.03
C LEU A 218 18.64 -0.75 -1.58
N PRO A 219 19.14 0.35 -0.97
CA PRO A 219 19.62 0.31 0.40
C PRO A 219 18.49 -0.04 1.39
N GLU A 220 18.76 -0.92 2.36
CA GLU A 220 17.77 -1.35 3.37
C GLU A 220 17.15 -0.16 4.14
N ARG A 221 17.91 0.93 4.35
CA ARG A 221 17.42 2.17 4.98
C ARG A 221 16.31 2.89 4.19
N LEU A 222 16.21 2.62 2.88
CA LEU A 222 15.17 3.13 1.99
C LEU A 222 14.02 2.14 1.83
N LEU A 223 14.03 0.99 2.49
CA LEU A 223 12.91 0.06 2.49
C LEU A 223 12.15 0.13 3.83
N LEU A 224 10.93 0.66 3.81
CA LEU A 224 10.16 0.89 5.04
C LEU A 224 9.86 -0.40 5.79
N ASN A 225 9.64 -1.51 5.08
CA ASN A 225 9.28 -2.81 5.68
C ASN A 225 10.41 -3.44 6.51
N SER A 226 11.64 -2.88 6.48
CA SER A 226 12.78 -3.37 7.25
C SER A 226 12.78 -2.97 8.72
N SER A 227 11.93 -2.02 9.14
CA SER A 227 11.95 -1.48 10.52
C SER A 227 10.59 -0.99 11.01
N LEU A 228 10.36 -1.05 12.33
CA LEU A 228 9.18 -0.42 12.95
C LEU A 228 9.20 1.11 12.84
N ALA A 229 10.38 1.72 12.72
CA ALA A 229 10.49 3.14 12.41
C ALA A 229 9.96 3.44 11.00
N GLY A 230 10.20 2.55 10.04
CA GLY A 230 9.61 2.62 8.71
C GLY A 230 8.09 2.50 8.75
N LEU A 231 7.55 1.57 9.55
CA LEU A 231 6.10 1.45 9.78
C LEU A 231 5.49 2.76 10.29
N LYS A 232 6.10 3.43 11.28
CA LYS A 232 5.61 4.71 11.82
C LYS A 232 5.41 5.78 10.75
N ARG A 233 6.22 5.77 9.68
CA ARG A 233 6.16 6.80 8.63
C ARG A 233 4.88 6.74 7.81
N VAL A 234 4.23 5.58 7.76
CA VAL A 234 3.03 5.35 6.96
C VAL A 234 1.77 5.21 7.80
N LEU A 235 1.77 5.67 9.05
CA LEU A 235 0.59 5.66 9.92
C LEU A 235 0.03 7.08 10.12
N ASN A 236 -1.30 7.17 10.17
CA ASN A 236 -2.03 8.36 10.64
C ASN A 236 -1.82 8.61 12.14
N LYS A 237 -1.62 7.53 12.91
CA LYS A 237 -1.43 7.53 14.37
C LYS A 237 -0.21 6.68 14.77
N PRO A 238 1.02 7.21 14.61
CA PRO A 238 2.25 6.46 14.92
C PRO A 238 2.34 5.96 16.38
N GLU A 239 1.62 6.59 17.31
CA GLU A 239 1.52 6.21 18.72
C GLU A 239 0.92 4.81 18.94
N LEU A 240 0.18 4.27 17.97
CA LEU A 240 -0.38 2.91 18.02
C LEU A 240 0.69 1.83 18.20
N ILE A 241 1.92 2.11 17.74
CA ILE A 241 3.05 1.18 17.81
C ILE A 241 4.09 1.57 18.87
N GLU A 242 3.74 2.49 19.78
CA GLU A 242 4.59 2.91 20.91
C GLU A 242 4.24 2.21 22.23
N GLN A 243 3.11 1.51 22.31
CA GLN A 243 2.59 0.95 23.56
C GLN A 243 3.12 -0.44 23.98
N VAL A 244 4.26 -0.92 23.45
CA VAL A 244 4.81 -2.26 23.83
C VAL A 244 6.27 -2.21 24.23
N ARG A 245 6.62 -1.27 25.10
CA ARG A 245 7.80 -1.36 25.97
C ARG A 245 7.43 -0.98 27.40
N ALA A 246 6.49 -1.72 27.98
CA ALA A 246 6.28 -1.76 29.42
C ALA A 246 5.54 -3.06 29.73
N ASN A 247 6.29 -4.15 29.87
CA ASN A 247 6.06 -5.28 30.77
C ASN A 247 7.21 -6.27 30.59
#